data_AF-A0AAD6G8A9-F1
#
_entry.id   AF-A0AAD6G8A9-F1
#
_cell.length_a   1.000
_cell.length_b   1.000
_cell.length_c   1.000
_cell.angle_alpha   90.00
_cell.angle_beta   90.00
_cell.angle_gamma   90.00
#
_symmetry.space_group_name_H-M   'P 1'
#
loop_
_entity.id
_entity.type
_entity.pdbx_description
1 polymer ?
#
loop_
_entity_poly.entity_id
_entity_poly.type
_entity_poly.pdbx_seq_one_letter_code
_entity_poly.pdbx_strand_id
1 'polypeptide(L)'
;MSAVPGRTLESVFHRLSYSEREQLLKDLKSVLSQLRCIPNQTPYVFGNSHGGPLNDHRFLSGLYGPFHLIFDFNAFLIHPYVRNETKDKISAVHSRSY
;
A
#
# COMPACT_ATOMS: atom_id res chain seq x y z
N MET A 1 13.98 -10.52 4.84
CA MET A 1 14.71 -9.62 3.93
C MET A 1 16.05 -9.30 4.57
N SER A 2 17.16 -9.66 3.93
CA SER A 2 18.49 -9.21 4.34
C SER A 2 18.72 -7.78 3.87
N ALA A 3 19.38 -6.95 4.68
CA ALA A 3 19.74 -5.61 4.26
C ALA A 3 20.66 -5.68 3.04
N VAL A 4 20.39 -4.86 2.02
CA VAL A 4 21.28 -4.72 0.87
C VAL A 4 22.54 -3.99 1.36
N PRO A 5 23.75 -4.54 1.15
CA PRO A 5 24.98 -3.87 1.56
C PRO A 5 25.14 -2.55 0.80
N GLY A 6 25.49 -1.48 1.52
CA GLY A 6 25.65 -0.15 0.93
C GLY A 6 25.29 0.97 1.91
N ARG A 7 25.35 2.21 1.41
CA ARG A 7 24.83 3.40 2.11
C ARG A 7 23.49 3.79 1.50
N THR A 8 22.56 4.24 2.34
CA THR A 8 21.27 4.75 1.85
C THR A 8 21.49 5.95 0.96
N LEU A 9 20.72 6.06 -0.12
CA LEU A 9 20.84 7.16 -1.09
C LEU A 9 20.73 8.52 -0.40
N GLU A 10 19.82 8.67 0.56
CA GLU A 10 19.66 9.87 1.39
C GLU A 10 20.99 10.35 2.00
N SER A 11 21.80 9.43 2.53
CA SER A 11 23.06 9.76 3.21
C SER A 11 24.19 10.17 2.26
N VAL A 12 24.08 9.85 0.96
CA VAL A 12 25.16 10.06 -0.03
C VAL A 12 24.75 10.93 -1.21
N PHE A 13 23.48 11.29 -1.36
CA PHE A 13 22.97 12.04 -2.50
C PHE A 13 23.70 13.38 -2.72
N HIS A 14 24.03 14.07 -1.63
CA HIS A 14 24.80 15.33 -1.67
C HIS A 14 26.23 15.16 -2.21
N ARG A 15 26.78 13.94 -2.20
CA ARG A 15 28.13 13.62 -2.68
C ARG A 15 28.18 13.23 -4.14
N LEU A 16 27.03 12.93 -4.74
CA LEU A 16 26.95 12.54 -6.15
C LEU A 16 27.22 13.74 -7.05
N SER A 17 28.11 13.54 -8.02
CA SER A 17 28.31 14.45 -9.15
C SER A 17 27.06 14.52 -10.03
N TYR A 18 27.00 15.51 -10.92
CA TYR A 18 25.88 15.66 -11.84
C TYR A 18 25.70 14.46 -12.78
N SER A 19 26.80 13.91 -13.31
CA SER A 19 26.75 12.71 -14.16
C SER A 19 26.23 11.49 -13.41
N GLU A 20 26.65 11.30 -12.15
CA GLU A 20 26.14 10.21 -11.31
C GLU A 20 24.65 10.38 -10.99
N ARG A 21 24.17 11.63 -10.78
CA ARG A 21 22.74 11.91 -10.59
C ARG A 21 21.93 11.64 -11.85
N GLU A 22 22.46 11.96 -13.03
CA GLU A 22 21.81 11.60 -14.29
C GLU A 22 21.71 10.09 -14.47
N GLN A 23 22.78 9.34 -14.16
CA GLN A 23 22.76 7.89 -14.21
C GLN A 23 21.74 7.30 -13.22
N LEU A 24 21.74 7.78 -11.98
CA LEU A 24 20.75 7.41 -10.96
C LEU A 24 19.31 7.63 -11.47
N LEU A 25 19.05 8.76 -12.14
CA LEU A 25 17.73 9.06 -12.68
C LEU A 25 17.35 8.09 -13.82
N LYS A 26 18.30 7.70 -14.67
CA LYS A 26 18.08 6.66 -15.70
C LYS A 26 17.78 5.31 -15.07
N ASP A 27 18.52 4.93 -14.03
CA ASP A 27 18.34 3.66 -13.33
C ASP A 27 16.98 3.60 -12.63
N LEU A 28 16.58 4.67 -11.92
CA LEU A 28 15.25 4.77 -11.30
C LEU A 28 14.13 4.69 -12.32
N LYS A 29 14.28 5.36 -13.48
CA LYS A 29 13.31 5.24 -14.59
C LYS A 29 13.20 3.80 -15.07
N SER A 30 14.32 3.09 -15.23
CA SER A 30 14.34 1.69 -15.64
C SER A 30 13.59 0.80 -14.64
N VAL A 31 13.88 0.94 -13.34
CA VAL A 31 13.19 0.19 -12.27
C VAL A 31 11.69 0.47 -12.28
N LEU A 32 11.29 1.74 -12.36
CA LEU A 32 9.87 2.10 -12.42
C LEU A 32 9.16 1.53 -13.66
N SER A 33 9.83 1.51 -14.82
CA SER A 33 9.30 0.87 -16.02
C SER A 33 9.09 -0.63 -15.82
N GLN A 34 10.04 -1.33 -15.19
CA GLN A 34 9.91 -2.75 -14.87
C GLN A 34 8.74 -3.00 -13.90
N LEU A 35 8.62 -2.19 -12.84
CA LEU A 35 7.52 -2.30 -11.86
C LEU A 35 6.15 -2.10 -12.52
N ARG A 36 6.04 -1.18 -13.48
CA ARG A 36 4.78 -0.94 -14.23
C ARG A 36 4.39 -2.09 -15.16
N CYS A 37 5.34 -2.94 -15.55
CA CYS A 37 5.04 -4.13 -16.35
C CYS A 37 4.45 -5.28 -15.51
N ILE A 38 4.48 -5.20 -14.19
CA ILE A 38 3.91 -6.22 -13.32
C ILE A 38 2.38 -6.14 -13.44
N PRO A 39 1.72 -7.21 -13.90
CA PRO A 39 0.27 -7.21 -14.02
C PRO A 39 -0.35 -7.10 -12.62
N ASN A 40 -1.23 -6.13 -12.45
CA ASN A 40 -2.01 -6.02 -11.24
C ASN A 40 -3.09 -7.11 -11.24
N GLN A 41 -2.94 -8.11 -10.38
CA GLN A 41 -3.91 -9.20 -10.24
C GLN A 41 -5.09 -8.80 -9.35
N THR A 42 -5.03 -7.61 -8.76
CA THR A 42 -6.10 -7.10 -7.91
C THR A 42 -7.03 -6.17 -8.71
N PRO A 43 -8.36 -6.36 -8.65
CA PRO A 43 -9.28 -5.60 -9.50
C PRO A 43 -9.50 -4.15 -9.05
N TYR A 44 -9.16 -3.80 -7.81
CA TYR A 44 -9.46 -2.48 -7.22
C TYR A 44 -8.38 -1.94 -6.27
N VAL A 45 -7.28 -2.68 -6.02
CA VAL A 45 -6.17 -2.19 -5.20
C VAL A 45 -4.91 -1.98 -6.01
N PHE A 46 -3.93 -1.28 -5.42
CA PHE A 46 -2.60 -1.22 -6.02
C PHE A 46 -1.89 -2.55 -5.81
N GLY A 47 -1.29 -3.07 -6.88
CA GLY A 47 -0.44 -4.25 -6.83
C GLY A 47 0.89 -3.96 -6.11
N ASN A 48 1.30 -4.87 -5.24
CA ASN A 48 2.67 -4.93 -4.74
C ASN A 48 3.64 -5.39 -5.85
N SER A 49 4.93 -5.50 -5.54
CA SER A 49 5.95 -5.95 -6.51
C SER A 49 5.81 -7.41 -6.99
N HIS A 50 4.82 -8.15 -6.49
CA HIS A 50 4.44 -9.48 -6.97
C HIS A 50 3.06 -9.46 -7.67
N GLY A 51 2.43 -8.29 -7.82
CA GLY A 51 1.11 -8.12 -8.43
C GLY A 51 -0.08 -8.39 -7.50
N GLY A 52 0.15 -8.75 -6.23
CA GLY A 52 -0.88 -8.97 -5.21
C GLY A 52 -1.20 -7.72 -4.38
N PRO A 53 -2.07 -7.78 -3.37
CA PRO A 53 -2.43 -6.61 -2.57
C PRO A 53 -1.23 -6.04 -1.78
N LEU A 54 -1.24 -4.73 -1.55
CA LEU A 54 -0.28 -4.08 -0.64
C LEU A 54 -0.43 -4.62 0.78
N ASN A 55 0.70 -4.83 1.46
CA ASN A 55 0.75 -5.24 2.85
C ASN A 55 1.37 -4.11 3.68
N ASP A 56 0.59 -3.54 4.60
CA ASP A 56 1.06 -2.52 5.54
C ASP A 56 1.39 -3.15 6.88
N HIS A 57 2.69 -3.37 7.11
CA HIS A 57 3.21 -3.97 8.34
C HIS A 57 2.98 -3.13 9.60
N ARG A 58 2.54 -1.87 9.49
CA ARG A 58 2.15 -1.06 10.64
C ARG A 58 0.85 -1.57 11.28
N PHE A 59 0.08 -2.36 10.55
CA PHE A 59 -1.17 -2.95 11.01
C PHE A 59 -1.05 -4.47 11.12
N LEU A 60 -1.54 -5.02 12.23
CA LEU A 60 -1.51 -6.47 12.51
C LEU A 60 -2.23 -7.32 11.44
N SER A 61 -3.27 -6.77 10.80
CA SER A 61 -4.01 -7.44 9.71
C SER A 61 -3.30 -7.36 8.36
N GLY A 62 -2.32 -6.47 8.19
CA GLY A 62 -1.59 -6.24 6.94
C GLY A 62 -2.40 -5.60 5.79
N LEU A 63 -3.73 -5.69 5.83
CA LEU A 63 -4.63 -5.20 4.79
C LEU A 63 -5.35 -3.94 5.30
N TYR A 64 -4.96 -2.79 4.75
CA TYR A 64 -5.60 -1.49 5.00
C TYR A 64 -5.87 -0.80 3.65
N GLY A 65 -7.06 -1.06 3.09
CA GLY A 65 -7.55 -0.43 1.86
C GLY A 65 -6.70 -0.63 0.59
N PRO A 66 -7.08 -0.01 -0.54
CA PRO A 66 -8.40 0.58 -0.81
C PRO A 66 -9.51 -0.49 -0.83
N PHE A 67 -10.73 -0.10 -0.47
CA PHE A 67 -11.87 -1.00 -0.39
C PHE A 67 -12.64 -0.99 -1.71
N HIS A 68 -13.08 -2.15 -2.18
CA HIS A 68 -13.86 -2.23 -3.40
C HIS A 68 -15.25 -1.61 -3.23
N LEU A 69 -15.88 -1.90 -2.09
CA LEU A 69 -17.22 -1.46 -1.76
C LEU A 69 -17.21 -0.63 -0.48
N ILE A 70 -18.15 0.31 -0.40
CA ILE A 70 -18.44 1.07 0.83
C ILE A 70 -18.77 0.11 1.98
N PHE A 71 -19.42 -1.02 1.69
CA PHE A 71 -19.68 -2.07 2.68
C PHE A 71 -18.39 -2.60 3.31
N ASP A 72 -17.37 -2.92 2.51
CA ASP A 72 -16.09 -3.45 3.00
C ASP A 72 -15.37 -2.43 3.89
N PHE A 73 -15.41 -1.16 3.49
CA PHE A 73 -14.89 -0.05 4.30
C PHE A 73 -15.64 0.08 5.64
N ASN A 74 -16.98 0.04 5.60
CA ASN A 74 -17.79 0.16 6.80
C ASN A 74 -17.59 -1.02 7.74
N ALA A 75 -17.56 -2.25 7.22
CA ALA A 75 -17.27 -3.46 8.00
C ALA A 75 -15.89 -3.40 8.65
N PHE A 76 -14.91 -2.84 7.94
CA PHE A 76 -13.56 -2.65 8.45
C PHE A 76 -13.46 -1.65 9.61
N LEU A 77 -14.30 -0.61 9.64
CA LEU A 77 -14.34 0.34 10.77
C LEU A 77 -14.90 -0.29 12.05
N ILE A 78 -15.59 -1.42 11.95
CA ILE A 78 -16.17 -2.11 13.10
C ILE A 78 -15.05 -2.87 13.83
N HIS A 79 -14.71 -2.41 15.03
CA HIS A 79 -13.73 -3.07 15.87
C HIS A 79 -14.16 -4.53 16.16
N PRO A 80 -13.24 -5.53 16.22
CA PRO A 80 -13.62 -6.93 16.43
C PRO A 80 -14.42 -7.18 17.73
N TYR A 81 -14.20 -6.32 18.73
CA TYR A 81 -14.73 -6.47 20.09
C TYR A 81 -15.88 -5.53 20.43
N VAL A 82 -16.72 -5.13 19.47
CA VAL A 82 -17.94 -4.36 19.81
C VAL A 82 -19.05 -5.28 20.32
N ARG A 83 -19.80 -4.82 21.33
CA ARG A 83 -21.01 -5.49 21.84
C ARG A 83 -22.07 -5.60 20.75
N ASN A 84 -22.89 -6.64 20.78
CA ASN A 84 -23.93 -6.90 19.78
C ASN A 84 -24.90 -5.71 19.61
N GLU A 85 -25.32 -5.09 20.70
CA GLU A 85 -26.15 -3.88 20.71
C GLU A 85 -25.57 -2.74 19.87
N THR A 86 -24.24 -2.60 19.89
CA THR A 86 -23.54 -1.56 19.13
C THR A 86 -23.41 -1.97 17.67
N LYS A 87 -23.21 -3.27 17.37
CA LYS A 87 -23.18 -3.78 15.99
C LYS A 87 -24.50 -3.51 15.27
N ASP A 88 -25.64 -3.73 15.93
CA ASP A 88 -26.96 -3.52 15.33
C ASP A 88 -27.19 -2.04 14.98
N LYS A 89 -26.80 -1.13 15.88
CA LYS A 89 -26.88 0.32 15.64
C LYS A 89 -25.96 0.77 14.51
N ILE A 90 -24.74 0.22 14.44
CA ILE A 90 -23.79 0.52 13.37
C ILE A 90 -24.31 0.04 12.02
N SER A 91 -24.86 -1.18 11.96
CA SER A 91 -25.45 -1.75 10.74
C SER A 91 -26.58 -0.86 10.18
N ALA A 92 -27.43 -0.32 11.05
CA ALA A 92 -28.53 0.56 10.64
C ALA A 92 -28.06 1.92 10.07
N VAL A 93 -26.91 2.42 10.52
CA VAL A 93 -26.30 3.65 9.98
C VAL A 93 -25.66 3.37 8.61
N HIS A 94 -24.97 2.25 8.47
CA HIS A 94 -24.27 1.88 7.23
C HIS A 94 -25.18 1.39 6.10
N SER A 95 -26.45 1.06 6.39
CA SER A 95 -27.45 0.69 5.37
C SER A 95 -28.15 1.88 4.71
N ARG A 96 -27.82 3.12 5.07
CA ARG A 96 -28.40 4.32 4.46
C ARG A 96 -27.86 4.52 3.05
N SER A 97 -28.75 4.65 2.07
CA SER A 97 -28.38 5.11 0.73
C SER A 97 -28.02 6.59 0.79
N TYR A 98 -26.86 6.94 0.25
CA TYR A 98 -26.37 8.32 0.07
C TYR A 98 -26.41 8.70 -1.40
#